data_AF-A0A670ZD95-F1
#
_entry.id   AF-A0A670ZD95-F1
#
_cell.length_a   1.000
_cell.length_b   1.000
_cell.length_c   1.000
_cell.angle_alpha   90.00
_cell.angle_beta   90.00
_cell.angle_gamma   90.00
#
_symmetry.space_group_name_H-M   'P 1'
#
loop_
_entity.id
_entity.type
_entity.pdbx_description
1 polymer ?
#
loop_
_entity_poly.entity_id
_entity_poly.type
_entity_poly.pdbx_seq_one_letter_code
_entity_poly.pdbx_strand_id
1 'polypeptide(L)'
;VTGQLHVLLPLDYEERKVYYLDVILKDLENEAAPNTQKTTTCNVTIFVTVTYWAPDPWFVVVLTLTGILFFSALGLLGPLEPGEAVFALLEAQEKTPEPGESENGPSAVV
;
A
#
# COMPACT_ATOMS: atom_id res chain seq x y z
N VAL A 1 23.85 1.66 40.69
CA VAL A 1 22.64 2.40 40.22
C VAL A 1 22.82 2.64 38.73
N THR A 2 21.96 2.11 37.84
CA THR A 2 22.22 2.11 36.38
C THR A 2 21.69 3.34 35.63
N GLY A 3 20.87 4.20 36.26
CA GLY A 3 20.42 5.47 35.67
C GLY A 3 19.61 5.32 34.37
N GLN A 4 19.10 4.13 34.06
CA GLN A 4 18.39 3.84 32.82
C GLN A 4 16.93 4.30 32.89
N LEU A 5 16.45 4.90 31.81
CA LEU A 5 15.06 5.29 31.64
C LEU A 5 14.32 4.25 30.78
N HIS A 6 13.26 3.68 31.33
CA HIS A 6 12.39 2.73 30.63
C HIS A 6 11.00 3.31 30.43
N VAL A 7 10.44 3.07 29.25
CA VAL A 7 9.05 3.40 28.94
C VAL A 7 8.14 2.31 29.49
N LEU A 8 7.22 2.66 30.38
CA LEU A 8 6.33 1.70 31.05
C LEU A 8 4.93 1.63 30.44
N LEU A 9 4.54 2.66 29.69
CA LEU A 9 3.22 2.82 29.10
C LEU A 9 3.40 3.20 27.61
N PRO A 10 2.44 2.84 26.74
CA PRO A 10 2.46 3.30 25.36
C PRO A 10 2.50 4.83 25.32
N LEU A 11 3.41 5.39 24.54
CA LEU A 11 3.42 6.82 24.24
C LEU A 11 2.40 7.07 23.14
N ASP A 12 1.32 7.78 23.46
CA ASP A 12 0.31 8.19 22.49
C ASP A 12 0.72 9.51 21.83
N TYR A 13 1.15 9.44 20.57
CA TYR A 13 1.55 10.60 19.79
C TYR A 13 0.39 11.57 19.51
N GLU A 14 -0.84 11.09 19.42
CA GLU A 14 -2.01 11.92 19.10
C GLU A 14 -2.39 12.78 20.30
N GLU A 15 -2.33 12.21 21.50
CA GLU A 15 -2.66 12.92 22.74
C GLU A 15 -1.50 13.77 23.25
N ARG A 16 -0.25 13.27 23.19
CA ARG A 16 0.91 13.96 23.77
C ARG A 16 2.23 13.65 23.06
N LYS A 17 2.79 14.68 22.41
CA LYS A 17 4.04 14.60 21.64
C LYS A 17 5.30 14.91 22.44
N VAL A 18 5.16 15.52 23.62
CA VAL A 18 6.27 15.98 24.45
C VAL A 18 6.02 15.59 25.90
N TYR A 19 7.01 14.94 26.51
CA TYR A 19 7.02 14.62 27.94
C TYR A 19 8.20 15.30 28.61
N TYR A 20 7.95 15.93 29.75
CA TYR A 20 8.97 16.55 30.59
C TYR A 20 9.20 15.65 31.79
N LEU A 21 10.45 15.28 32.02
CA LEU A 21 10.85 14.45 33.14
C LEU A 21 11.89 15.19 33.97
N ASP A 22 11.54 15.46 35.24
CA ASP A 22 12.47 16.01 36.21
C ASP A 22 13.20 14.87 36.93
N VAL A 23 14.50 14.75 36.66
CA VAL A 23 15.37 13.75 37.29
C VAL A 23 16.17 14.43 38.39
N ILE A 24 16.04 13.91 39.61
CA ILE A 24 16.75 14.42 40.78
C ILE A 24 18.03 13.61 40.99
N LEU A 25 19.17 14.28 40.86
CA LEU A 25 20.50 13.75 41.14
C LEU A 25 20.85 14.05 42.57
N LYS A 26 21.11 13.00 43.35
CA LYS A 26 21.45 13.09 44.76
C LYS A 26 22.85 12.56 44.97
N ASP A 27 23.76 13.42 45.43
CA ASP A 27 25.10 13.01 45.82
C ASP A 27 25.02 12.26 47.15
N LEU A 28 25.23 10.94 47.09
CA LEU A 28 25.10 10.01 48.22
C LEU A 28 26.41 9.87 49.00
N GLU A 29 27.56 10.21 48.42
CA GLU A 29 28.89 10.00 49.01
C GLU A 29 29.50 11.28 49.62
N ASN A 30 28.72 12.35 49.76
CA ASN A 30 29.18 13.57 50.42
C ASN A 30 29.23 13.39 51.96
N GLU A 31 30.22 12.65 52.43
CA GLU A 31 30.55 12.31 53.82
C GLU A 31 31.02 13.51 54.67
N ALA A 32 31.27 14.68 54.07
CA ALA A 32 31.87 15.81 54.77
C ALA A 32 30.94 16.51 55.78
N ALA A 33 29.62 16.33 55.67
CA ALA A 33 28.62 16.82 56.61
C ALA A 33 27.20 16.31 56.23
N PRO A 34 26.41 15.72 57.15
CA PRO A 34 25.08 15.17 56.86
C PRO A 34 24.05 16.22 56.39
N ASN A 35 24.38 17.50 56.56
CA ASN A 35 23.61 18.68 56.19
C ASN A 35 24.09 19.36 54.90
N THR A 36 25.05 18.80 54.16
CA THR A 36 25.62 19.40 52.92
C THR A 36 25.36 18.54 51.68
N GLN A 37 24.32 17.73 51.73
CA GLN A 37 23.88 16.90 50.61
C GLN A 37 23.51 17.76 49.40
N LYS A 38 24.33 17.66 48.34
CA LYS A 38 24.05 18.35 47.08
C LYS A 38 23.03 17.56 46.28
N THR A 39 21.92 18.21 46.00
CA THR A 39 20.88 17.70 45.11
C THR A 39 20.80 18.63 43.91
N THR A 40 20.74 18.08 42.71
CA THR A 40 20.61 18.84 41.47
C THR A 40 19.49 18.24 40.65
N THR A 41 18.66 19.09 40.05
CA THR A 41 17.58 18.65 39.16
C THR A 41 18.04 18.80 37.71
N CYS A 42 17.80 17.78 36.91
CA CYS A 42 17.98 17.78 35.47
C CYS A 42 16.62 17.62 34.79
N ASN A 43 16.30 18.50 33.84
CA ASN A 43 15.08 18.40 33.05
C ASN A 43 15.39 17.65 31.75
N VAL A 44 14.68 16.57 31.50
CA VAL A 44 14.79 15.74 30.29
C VAL A 44 13.51 15.89 29.48
N THR A 45 13.66 16.30 28.23
CA THR A 45 12.54 16.44 27.28
C THR A 45 12.52 15.25 26.33
N ILE A 46 11.40 14.52 26.31
CA ILE A 46 11.19 13.35 25.46
C ILE A 46 10.22 13.73 24.35
N PHE A 47 10.65 13.55 23.10
CA PHE A 47 9.83 13.79 21.92
C PHE A 47 9.32 12.48 21.36
N VAL A 48 8.00 12.38 21.17
CA VAL A 48 7.35 11.23 20.54
C VAL A 48 7.25 11.49 19.05
N THR A 49 7.68 10.52 18.23
CA THR A 49 7.60 10.60 16.77
C THR A 49 6.94 9.35 16.21
N VAL A 50 6.02 9.53 15.27
CA VAL A 50 5.41 8.44 14.50
C VAL A 50 6.00 8.43 13.10
N THR A 51 6.50 7.27 12.67
CA THR A 51 6.92 7.05 11.29
C THR A 51 5.76 6.44 10.52
N TYR A 52 5.17 7.22 9.61
CA TYR A 52 4.16 6.71 8.68
C TYR A 52 4.82 5.96 7.52
N TRP A 53 4.11 5.00 6.93
CA TRP A 53 4.55 4.33 5.71
C TRP A 53 4.44 5.30 4.53
N ALA A 54 5.59 5.77 4.04
CA ALA A 54 5.71 6.67 2.91
C ALA A 54 6.70 6.05 1.91
N PRO A 55 6.22 5.21 0.99
CA PRO A 55 7.09 4.56 0.02
C PRO A 55 7.61 5.57 -0.99
N ASP A 56 8.75 5.26 -1.60
CA ASP A 56 9.25 6.04 -2.71
C ASP A 56 8.26 6.05 -3.90
N PRO A 57 8.22 7.12 -4.71
CA PRO A 57 7.26 7.26 -5.81
C PRO A 57 7.26 6.07 -6.80
N TRP A 58 8.43 5.47 -7.05
CA TRP A 58 8.53 4.33 -7.97
C TRP A 58 7.82 3.08 -7.45
N PHE A 59 7.80 2.85 -6.13
CA PHE A 59 7.10 1.71 -5.53
C PHE A 59 5.59 1.86 -5.71
N VAL A 60 5.08 3.09 -5.59
CA VAL A 60 3.66 3.41 -5.83
C VAL A 60 3.29 3.12 -7.28
N VAL A 61 4.16 3.46 -8.25
CA VAL A 61 3.92 3.16 -9.66
C VAL A 61 3.85 1.65 -9.90
N VAL A 62 4.79 0.88 -9.36
CA VAL A 62 4.79 -0.60 -9.48
C VAL A 62 3.52 -1.19 -8.84
N LEU A 63 3.15 -0.76 -7.63
CA LEU A 63 1.93 -1.20 -6.95
C LEU A 63 0.67 -0.89 -7.77
N THR A 64 0.62 0.28 -8.41
CA THR A 64 -0.51 0.70 -9.23
C THR A 64 -0.62 -0.14 -10.50
N LEU A 65 0.49 -0.36 -11.22
CA LEU A 65 0.50 -1.16 -12.45
C LEU A 65 0.14 -2.63 -12.17
N THR A 66 0.67 -3.20 -11.10
CA THR A 66 0.36 -4.57 -10.68
C THR A 66 -1.09 -4.71 -10.23
N GLY A 67 -1.61 -3.73 -9.48
CA GLY A 67 -3.02 -3.68 -9.08
C GLY A 67 -3.95 -3.62 -10.29
N ILE A 68 -3.72 -2.69 -11.22
CA ILE A 68 -4.52 -2.57 -12.45
C ILE A 68 -4.49 -3.88 -13.23
N LEU A 69 -3.31 -4.44 -13.48
CA LEU A 69 -3.16 -5.71 -14.21
C LEU A 69 -3.94 -6.85 -13.53
N PHE A 70 -3.82 -6.97 -12.22
CA PHE A 70 -4.50 -8.00 -11.43
C PHE A 70 -6.03 -7.82 -11.49
N PHE A 71 -6.54 -6.60 -11.28
CA PHE A 71 -7.98 -6.33 -11.36
C PHE A 71 -8.53 -6.52 -12.76
N SER A 72 -7.78 -6.14 -13.82
CA SER A 72 -8.16 -6.42 -15.20
C SER A 72 -8.22 -7.92 -15.48
N ALA A 73 -7.24 -8.70 -15.02
CA ALA A 73 -7.25 -10.15 -15.18
C ALA A 73 -8.43 -10.80 -14.44
N LEU A 74 -8.77 -10.33 -13.24
CA LEU A 74 -9.93 -10.81 -12.50
C LEU A 74 -11.26 -10.43 -13.16
N GLY A 75 -11.37 -9.22 -13.73
CA GLY A 75 -12.54 -8.79 -14.48
C GLY A 75 -12.76 -9.59 -15.77
N LEU A 76 -11.67 -9.94 -16.46
CA LEU A 76 -11.70 -10.80 -17.64
C LEU A 76 -11.98 -12.28 -17.33
N LEU A 77 -11.81 -12.69 -16.07
CA LEU A 77 -12.25 -14.00 -15.54
C LEU A 77 -13.64 -13.93 -14.90
N GLY A 78 -14.31 -12.77 -14.95
CA GLY A 78 -15.72 -12.61 -14.63
C GLY A 78 -16.60 -13.39 -15.62
N PRO A 79 -17.82 -13.80 -15.23
CA PRO A 79 -18.62 -14.76 -16.00
C PRO A 79 -18.82 -14.27 -17.43
N LEU A 80 -18.33 -15.07 -18.38
CA LEU A 80 -18.58 -14.95 -19.81
C LEU A 80 -20.09 -14.79 -20.02
N GLU A 81 -20.56 -13.58 -20.28
CA GLU A 81 -21.99 -13.36 -20.51
C GLU A 81 -22.40 -14.15 -21.77
N PRO A 82 -23.47 -14.96 -21.71
CA PRO A 82 -23.89 -15.82 -22.82
C PRO A 82 -24.38 -15.05 -24.06
N GLY A 83 -24.33 -13.71 -24.06
CA GLY A 83 -24.76 -12.85 -25.17
C GLY A 83 -23.74 -12.69 -26.30
N GLU A 84 -22.44 -12.65 -26.00
CA GLU A 84 -21.37 -12.49 -27.01
C GLU A 84 -21.22 -13.75 -27.87
N ALA A 85 -21.42 -14.93 -27.30
CA ALA A 85 -21.35 -16.20 -28.02
C ALA A 85 -22.48 -16.36 -29.06
N VAL A 86 -23.66 -15.79 -28.80
CA VAL A 86 -24.78 -15.83 -29.75
C VAL A 86 -24.53 -14.90 -30.94
N PHE A 87 -23.93 -13.74 -30.70
CA PHE A 87 -23.60 -12.78 -31.77
C PHE A 87 -22.52 -13.32 -32.70
N ALA A 88 -21.48 -13.95 -32.16
CA ALA A 88 -20.43 -14.62 -32.94
C ALA A 88 -20.98 -15.80 -33.79
N LEU A 89 -21.99 -16.52 -33.27
CA LEU A 89 -22.66 -17.59 -34.01
C LEU A 89 -23.58 -17.04 -35.11
N LEU A 90 -24.24 -15.91 -34.88
CA LEU A 90 -25.07 -15.24 -35.89
C LEU A 90 -24.23 -14.73 -37.07
N GLU A 91 -23.10 -14.08 -36.76
CA GLU A 91 -22.18 -13.54 -37.79
C GLU A 91 -21.50 -14.67 -38.58
N ALA A 92 -21.25 -15.82 -37.94
CA ALA A 92 -20.75 -17.02 -38.60
C ALA A 92 -21.79 -17.69 -39.51
N GLN A 93 -23.10 -17.48 -39.30
CA GLN A 93 -24.16 -17.99 -40.20
C GLN A 93 -24.44 -17.06 -41.38
N GLU A 94 -24.17 -15.77 -41.26
CA GLU A 94 -24.43 -14.80 -42.35
C GLU A 94 -23.36 -14.86 -43.46
N LYS A 95 -22.16 -15.35 -43.16
CA LYS A 95 -21.05 -15.47 -44.12
C LYS A 95 -21.13 -16.73 -44.98
N THR A 96 -22.18 -16.88 -45.81
CA THR A 96 -22.19 -17.87 -46.90
C THR A 96 -21.98 -17.15 -48.24
N PRO A 97 -20.98 -17.51 -49.07
CA PRO A 97 -20.70 -16.82 -50.33
C PRO A 97 -21.63 -17.30 -51.45
N GLU A 98 -22.41 -16.38 -52.03
CA GLU A 98 -23.06 -16.55 -53.35
C GLU A 98 -22.01 -16.44 -54.46
N PRO A 99 -21.96 -17.37 -55.44
CA PRO A 99 -21.31 -17.10 -56.70
C PRO A 99 -22.30 -17.24 -57.85
N GLY A 100 -22.84 -16.10 -58.28
CA GLY A 100 -23.25 -15.93 -59.66
C GLY A 100 -22.04 -15.52 -60.51
N GLU A 101 -21.88 -16.22 -61.63
CA GLU A 101 -21.34 -15.73 -62.92
C GLU A 101 -19.85 -15.95 -63.24
N SER A 102 -19.59 -16.93 -64.12
CA SER A 102 -19.09 -16.72 -65.50
C SER A 102 -18.28 -17.93 -65.98
N GLU A 103 -18.72 -18.61 -67.04
CA GLU A 103 -17.80 -19.06 -68.11
C GLU A 103 -18.57 -19.44 -69.40
N ASN A 104 -18.10 -18.88 -70.52
CA ASN A 104 -18.66 -18.95 -71.88
C ASN A 104 -18.31 -20.27 -72.59
N GLY A 105 -19.22 -20.79 -73.44
CA GLY A 105 -18.93 -21.82 -74.45
C GLY A 105 -20.03 -21.91 -75.51
N PRO A 106 -19.70 -21.92 -76.83
CA PRO A 106 -20.70 -21.84 -77.89
C PRO A 106 -21.25 -23.23 -78.22
N SER A 107 -22.56 -23.39 -78.46
CA SER A 107 -23.04 -24.56 -79.19
C SER A 107 -24.35 -24.28 -79.92
N ALA A 108 -24.34 -24.69 -81.18
CA ALA A 108 -25.27 -24.36 -82.23
C ALA A 108 -26.69 -24.89 -82.01
N VAL A 109 -27.66 -24.13 -82.52
CA VAL A 109 -29.06 -24.55 -82.70
C VAL A 109 -29.19 -25.18 -84.09
N VAL A 110 -29.65 -26.42 -84.14
CA VAL A 110 -30.26 -27.08 -85.31
C VAL A 110 -31.73 -27.28 -84.99
#